data_AF-S4PXS2-F1
#
_entry.id   AF-S4PXS2-F1
#
_cell.length_a   1.000
_cell.length_b   1.000
_cell.length_c   1.000
_cell.angle_alpha   90.00
_cell.angle_beta   90.00
_cell.angle_gamma   90.00
#
_symmetry.space_group_name_H-M   'P 1'
#
loop_
_entity.id
_entity.type
_entity.pdbx_description
1 polymer ?
#
loop_
_entity_poly.entity_id
_entity_poly.type
_entity_poly.pdbx_seq_one_letter_code
_entity_poly.pdbx_strand_id
1 'polypeptide(L)'
;MSAISTFVFIDLETTGLPQEENNKTKITEISMVAVKRQHILDTRKGCAPRVQHKLTMCFNPGRMVHPDGTKVTGLCNDLLEHEPFFNLEVFTLINTFLNLLTKPICLIAQNGHNFDFPIFKNHLVKLGISLADDLTCADCLHAFYDIMEEMKEVNIKPKTDVDLIDEENTVNSIKLPEIDEIDFYSDNTLIAKAVNENTPKRTVIGCGNKTPQKPHSSLAISKARRRFPWSKGKKPAEKYKLKDIYYRLLNREAVDAHHAENDCLMALQCAVALGEPFVRWVDDNHCLFSEVKPMTPGTPLGS
;
A
#
# COMPACT_ATOMS: atom_id res chain seq x y z
N MET A 1 11.71 -10.74 -17.66
CA MET A 1 10.80 -11.52 -16.79
C MET A 1 9.48 -11.68 -17.54
N SER A 2 8.76 -12.77 -17.34
CA SER A 2 7.42 -12.96 -17.94
C SER A 2 6.42 -11.99 -17.33
N ALA A 3 5.48 -11.49 -18.13
CA ALA A 3 4.43 -10.59 -17.66
C ALA A 3 3.60 -11.21 -16.53
N ILE A 4 3.25 -10.41 -15.53
CA ILE A 4 2.42 -10.87 -14.41
C ILE A 4 1.04 -11.28 -14.91
N SER A 5 0.61 -12.48 -14.53
CA SER A 5 -0.67 -13.07 -14.93
C SER A 5 -1.75 -12.92 -13.87
N THR A 6 -1.39 -12.93 -12.59
CA THR A 6 -2.31 -12.69 -11.47
C THR A 6 -1.76 -11.66 -10.51
N PHE A 7 -2.59 -10.68 -10.16
CA PHE A 7 -2.33 -9.66 -9.16
C PHE A 7 -3.10 -10.02 -7.90
N VAL A 8 -2.42 -10.07 -6.77
CA VAL A 8 -3.01 -10.34 -5.45
C VAL A 8 -2.85 -9.10 -4.61
N PHE A 9 -3.93 -8.32 -4.49
CA PHE A 9 -3.97 -7.18 -3.60
C PHE A 9 -4.01 -7.71 -2.17
N ILE A 10 -3.06 -7.29 -1.35
CA ILE A 10 -2.92 -7.70 0.06
C ILE A 10 -2.90 -6.45 0.93
N ASP A 11 -3.62 -6.52 2.02
CA ASP A 11 -3.66 -5.49 3.06
C ASP A 11 -3.71 -6.17 4.43
N LEU A 12 -3.07 -5.54 5.41
CA LEU A 12 -2.98 -6.01 6.79
C LEU A 12 -3.49 -4.96 7.76
N GLU A 13 -4.46 -5.35 8.57
CA GLU A 13 -4.66 -4.67 9.86
C GLU A 13 -3.75 -5.28 10.91
N THR A 14 -3.24 -4.42 11.80
CA THR A 14 -2.22 -4.81 12.76
C THR A 14 -2.44 -4.22 14.14
N THR A 15 -1.72 -4.73 15.13
CA THR A 15 -1.78 -4.24 16.51
C THR A 15 -1.42 -2.77 16.66
N GLY A 16 -0.63 -2.22 15.74
CA GLY A 16 -0.15 -0.84 15.78
C GLY A 16 1.00 -0.64 14.80
N LEU A 17 1.46 0.59 14.65
CA LEU A 17 2.51 0.90 13.68
C LEU A 17 3.87 0.29 14.09
N PRO A 18 4.63 -0.30 13.15
CA PRO A 18 5.95 -0.88 13.45
C PRO A 18 6.90 0.05 14.20
N GLN A 19 6.92 1.34 13.86
CA GLN A 19 7.80 2.32 14.49
C GLN A 19 7.41 2.60 15.96
N GLU A 20 6.12 2.53 16.28
CA GLU A 20 5.59 2.76 17.63
C GLU A 20 5.77 1.52 18.51
N GLU A 21 5.76 0.34 17.91
CA GLU A 21 5.89 -0.93 18.62
C GLU A 21 7.30 -1.53 18.58
N ASN A 22 8.32 -0.75 18.21
CA ASN A 22 9.70 -1.21 18.04
C ASN A 22 9.79 -2.49 17.19
N ASN A 23 9.02 -2.51 16.09
CA ASN A 23 8.89 -3.61 15.13
C ASN A 23 8.47 -4.95 15.74
N LYS A 24 7.62 -4.89 16.76
CA LYS A 24 6.96 -6.07 17.33
C LYS A 24 5.52 -6.25 16.84
N THR A 25 5.08 -5.41 15.90
CA THR A 25 3.74 -5.43 15.28
C THR A 25 3.30 -6.84 14.89
N LYS A 26 2.03 -7.13 15.15
CA LYS A 26 1.38 -8.40 14.84
C LYS A 26 0.17 -8.16 13.96
N ILE A 27 -0.10 -9.10 13.07
CA ILE A 27 -1.26 -9.09 12.19
C ILE A 27 -2.51 -9.39 13.03
N THR A 28 -3.56 -8.57 12.87
CA THR A 28 -4.90 -8.78 13.43
C THR A 28 -5.91 -9.14 12.37
N GLU A 29 -5.72 -8.69 11.13
CA GLU A 29 -6.50 -9.09 9.95
C GLU A 29 -5.58 -9.17 8.73
N ILE A 30 -5.82 -10.14 7.85
CA ILE A 30 -5.24 -10.20 6.52
C ILE A 30 -6.36 -10.30 5.50
N SER A 31 -6.26 -9.55 4.41
CA SER A 31 -7.06 -9.79 3.22
C SER A 31 -6.19 -9.97 1.99
N MET A 32 -6.61 -10.87 1.10
CA MET A 32 -6.02 -11.09 -0.21
C MET A 32 -7.14 -11.12 -1.26
N VAL A 33 -7.10 -10.19 -2.21
CA VAL A 33 -8.01 -10.13 -3.36
C VAL A 33 -7.22 -10.36 -4.65
N ALA A 34 -7.42 -11.52 -5.26
CA ALA A 34 -6.71 -11.94 -6.46
C ALA A 34 -7.54 -11.76 -7.73
N VAL A 35 -6.94 -11.16 -8.75
CA VAL A 35 -7.52 -10.98 -10.09
C VAL A 35 -6.51 -11.29 -11.19
N LYS A 36 -6.98 -11.85 -12.31
CA LYS A 36 -6.15 -12.03 -13.50
C LYS A 36 -5.82 -10.69 -14.15
N ARG A 37 -4.66 -10.58 -14.80
CA ARG A 37 -4.24 -9.42 -15.58
C ARG A 37 -5.33 -8.93 -16.52
N GLN A 38 -5.93 -9.84 -17.27
CA GLN A 38 -6.97 -9.51 -18.24
C GLN A 38 -8.18 -8.82 -17.59
N HIS A 39 -8.50 -9.18 -16.35
CA HIS A 39 -9.58 -8.54 -15.61
C HIS A 39 -9.25 -7.12 -15.15
N ILE A 40 -7.96 -6.76 -14.96
CA ILE A 40 -7.57 -5.37 -14.74
C ILE A 40 -7.74 -4.54 -16.03
N LEU A 41 -7.46 -5.14 -17.19
CA LEU A 41 -7.48 -4.46 -18.49
C LEU A 41 -8.90 -4.31 -19.07
N ASP A 42 -9.73 -5.32 -18.93
CA ASP A 42 -11.05 -5.38 -19.59
C ASP A 42 -12.19 -4.83 -18.73
N THR A 43 -11.99 -4.77 -17.41
CA THR A 43 -13.02 -4.23 -16.52
C THR A 43 -13.17 -2.74 -16.77
N ARG A 44 -14.42 -2.27 -16.82
CA ARG A 44 -14.72 -0.83 -16.91
C ARG A 44 -13.91 -0.07 -15.85
N LYS A 45 -13.19 0.96 -16.29
CA LYS A 45 -12.34 1.80 -15.41
C LYS A 45 -13.10 2.21 -14.14
N GLY A 46 -12.46 1.98 -13.00
CA GLY A 46 -13.02 2.29 -11.68
C GLY A 46 -14.09 1.32 -11.16
N CYS A 47 -14.37 0.22 -11.85
CA CYS A 47 -15.15 -0.88 -11.30
C CYS A 47 -14.22 -1.97 -10.75
N ALA A 48 -14.69 -2.73 -9.77
CA ALA A 48 -14.01 -3.96 -9.37
C ALA A 48 -14.35 -5.07 -10.38
N PRO A 49 -13.37 -5.90 -10.82
CA PRO A 49 -13.66 -7.00 -11.73
C PRO A 49 -14.65 -7.99 -11.13
N ARG A 50 -15.51 -8.62 -11.94
CA ARG A 50 -16.51 -9.58 -11.41
C ARG A 50 -15.90 -10.88 -10.91
N VAL A 51 -14.83 -11.34 -11.56
CA VAL A 51 -14.12 -12.58 -11.21
C VAL A 51 -12.96 -12.23 -10.30
N GLN A 52 -13.10 -12.59 -9.03
CA GLN A 52 -12.11 -12.36 -7.97
C GLN A 52 -12.02 -13.63 -7.11
N HIS A 53 -10.83 -13.96 -6.64
CA HIS A 53 -10.65 -14.91 -5.54
C HIS A 53 -10.28 -14.13 -4.30
N LYS A 54 -10.94 -14.42 -3.16
CA LYS A 54 -10.75 -13.67 -1.92
C LYS A 54 -10.43 -14.60 -0.76
N LEU A 55 -9.53 -14.17 0.11
CA LEU A 55 -9.23 -14.77 1.40
C LEU A 55 -9.10 -13.65 2.43
N THR A 56 -9.99 -13.60 3.41
CA THR A 56 -9.95 -12.64 4.52
C THR A 56 -10.01 -13.41 5.84
N MET A 57 -9.13 -13.10 6.79
CA MET A 57 -9.06 -13.76 8.09
C MET A 57 -8.67 -12.78 9.18
N CYS A 58 -9.32 -12.90 10.34
CA CYS A 58 -8.91 -12.24 11.58
C CYS A 58 -8.05 -13.16 12.44
N PHE A 59 -7.21 -12.59 13.31
CA PHE A 59 -6.30 -13.35 14.16
C PHE A 59 -6.27 -12.81 15.57
N ASN A 60 -6.10 -13.70 16.55
CA ASN A 60 -5.58 -13.32 17.84
C ASN A 60 -4.09 -12.94 17.66
N PRO A 61 -3.68 -11.68 17.93
CA PRO A 61 -2.29 -11.27 17.72
C PRO A 61 -1.32 -11.78 18.80
N GLY A 62 -1.81 -12.34 19.90
CA GLY A 62 -1.00 -12.78 21.04
C GLY A 62 -0.32 -11.63 21.79
N ARG A 63 -0.87 -10.41 21.67
CA ARG A 63 -0.43 -9.19 22.37
C ARG A 63 -1.53 -8.14 22.37
N MET A 64 -1.38 -7.10 23.16
CA MET A 64 -2.33 -5.99 23.16
C MET A 64 -2.32 -5.24 21.83
N VAL A 65 -3.52 -4.97 21.31
CA VAL A 65 -3.78 -4.02 20.22
C VAL A 65 -3.68 -2.61 20.81
N HIS A 66 -2.94 -1.73 20.14
CA HIS A 66 -2.80 -0.35 20.54
C HIS A 66 -4.15 0.40 20.42
N PRO A 67 -4.49 1.31 21.35
CA PRO A 67 -5.77 2.03 21.30
C PRO A 67 -6.05 2.74 19.97
N ASP A 68 -5.01 3.32 19.35
CA ASP A 68 -5.15 3.95 18.03
C ASP A 68 -5.43 2.91 16.92
N GLY A 69 -4.87 1.70 17.02
CA GLY A 69 -5.20 0.59 16.13
C GLY A 69 -6.66 0.17 16.27
N THR A 70 -7.16 0.02 17.51
CA THR A 70 -8.58 -0.27 17.77
C THR A 70 -9.50 0.82 17.22
N LYS A 71 -9.14 2.10 17.41
CA LYS A 71 -9.94 3.22 16.93
C LYS A 71 -10.07 3.25 15.40
N VAL A 72 -9.00 2.86 14.71
CA VAL A 72 -8.92 2.93 13.26
C VAL A 72 -9.58 1.71 12.61
N THR A 73 -9.33 0.52 13.14
CA THR A 73 -9.73 -0.77 12.53
C THR A 73 -11.01 -1.36 13.12
N GLY A 74 -11.43 -0.89 14.29
CA GLY A 74 -12.50 -1.51 15.08
C GLY A 74 -12.09 -2.83 15.75
N LEU A 75 -10.88 -3.35 15.49
CA LEU A 75 -10.40 -4.60 16.07
C LEU A 75 -9.80 -4.37 17.46
N CYS A 76 -10.22 -5.19 18.43
CA CYS A 76 -9.66 -5.19 19.78
C CYS A 76 -9.41 -6.62 20.26
N ASN A 77 -8.65 -6.75 21.36
CA ASN A 77 -8.32 -8.06 21.92
C ASN A 77 -9.54 -8.89 22.31
N ASP A 78 -10.60 -8.26 22.83
CA ASP A 78 -11.82 -8.97 23.24
C ASP A 78 -12.54 -9.59 22.05
N LEU A 79 -12.60 -8.87 20.92
CA LEU A 79 -13.19 -9.39 19.67
C LEU A 79 -12.36 -10.53 19.06
N LEU A 80 -11.04 -10.47 19.24
CA LEU A 80 -10.08 -11.39 18.63
C LEU A 80 -9.65 -12.53 19.57
N GLU A 81 -10.21 -12.64 20.78
CA GLU A 81 -9.71 -13.55 21.82
C GLU A 81 -9.76 -15.02 21.36
N HIS A 82 -10.84 -15.39 20.67
CA HIS A 82 -11.10 -16.77 20.23
C HIS A 82 -10.70 -17.06 18.79
N GLU A 83 -10.14 -16.07 18.08
CA GLU A 83 -9.61 -16.25 16.74
C GLU A 83 -8.26 -17.00 16.77
N PRO A 84 -7.89 -17.71 15.69
CA PRO A 84 -6.62 -18.42 15.66
C PRO A 84 -5.44 -17.44 15.70
N PHE A 85 -4.32 -17.89 16.26
CA PHE A 85 -3.04 -17.23 16.01
C PHE A 85 -2.62 -17.44 14.56
N PHE A 86 -1.75 -16.55 14.06
CA PHE A 86 -1.05 -16.79 12.80
C PHE A 86 -0.08 -17.99 12.95
N ASN A 87 -0.50 -19.18 12.50
CA ASN A 87 0.18 -20.47 12.69
C ASN A 87 0.44 -21.21 11.36
N LEU A 88 0.84 -22.49 11.42
CA LEU A 88 1.18 -23.30 10.24
C LEU A 88 -0.05 -23.64 9.39
N GLU A 89 -1.21 -23.81 10.01
CA GLU A 89 -2.48 -24.06 9.33
C GLU A 89 -2.91 -22.83 8.51
N VAL A 90 -2.83 -21.64 9.12
CA VAL A 90 -3.06 -20.35 8.42
C VAL A 90 -2.11 -20.21 7.23
N PHE A 91 -0.82 -20.49 7.41
CA PHE A 91 0.11 -20.49 6.28
C PHE A 91 -0.29 -21.48 5.19
N THR A 92 -0.67 -22.70 5.56
CA THR A 92 -1.04 -23.74 4.60
C THR A 92 -2.23 -23.28 3.76
N LEU A 93 -3.20 -22.61 4.38
CA LEU A 93 -4.33 -22.01 3.68
C LEU A 93 -3.89 -20.93 2.69
N ILE A 94 -3.07 -19.96 3.13
CA ILE A 94 -2.56 -18.89 2.25
C ILE A 94 -1.73 -19.46 1.09
N ASN A 95 -0.84 -20.40 1.38
CA ASN A 95 0.01 -21.02 0.36
C ASN A 95 -0.83 -21.81 -0.66
N THR A 96 -1.84 -22.54 -0.19
CA THR A 96 -2.78 -23.26 -1.07
C THR A 96 -3.59 -22.29 -1.92
N PHE A 97 -4.10 -21.21 -1.33
CA PHE A 97 -4.81 -20.15 -2.05
C PHE A 97 -3.95 -19.58 -3.18
N LEU A 98 -2.70 -19.22 -2.90
CA LEU A 98 -1.77 -18.70 -3.91
C LEU A 98 -1.45 -19.74 -4.99
N ASN A 99 -1.29 -21.01 -4.63
CA ASN A 99 -0.98 -22.09 -5.59
C ASN A 99 -2.13 -22.39 -6.57
N LEU A 100 -3.37 -22.00 -6.25
CA LEU A 100 -4.51 -22.12 -7.16
C LEU A 100 -4.51 -21.05 -8.27
N LEU A 101 -3.74 -19.97 -8.09
CA LEU A 101 -3.75 -18.82 -8.99
C LEU A 101 -2.85 -19.04 -10.22
N THR A 102 -3.16 -18.34 -11.31
CA THR A 102 -2.37 -18.41 -12.55
C THR A 102 -1.05 -17.66 -12.38
N LYS A 103 0.07 -18.38 -12.49
CA LYS A 103 1.43 -17.80 -12.46
C LYS A 103 1.75 -17.04 -13.76
N PRO A 104 2.65 -16.02 -13.72
CA PRO A 104 3.32 -15.47 -12.54
C PRO A 104 2.39 -14.65 -11.64
N ILE A 105 2.62 -14.71 -10.32
CA ILE A 105 1.83 -14.02 -9.29
C ILE A 105 2.62 -12.82 -8.75
N CYS A 106 1.97 -11.68 -8.58
CA CYS A 106 2.52 -10.51 -7.90
C CYS A 106 1.62 -10.07 -6.75
N LEU A 107 2.17 -10.00 -5.54
CA LEU A 107 1.52 -9.36 -4.39
C LEU A 107 1.58 -7.84 -4.55
N ILE A 108 0.45 -7.16 -4.37
CA ILE A 108 0.31 -5.72 -4.50
C ILE A 108 -0.18 -5.16 -3.17
N ALA A 109 0.55 -4.22 -2.59
CA ALA A 109 0.13 -3.55 -1.35
C ALA A 109 0.49 -2.07 -1.40
N GLN A 110 -0.34 -1.23 -0.75
CA GLN A 110 -0.09 0.21 -0.66
C GLN A 110 0.93 0.45 0.45
N ASN A 111 2.12 0.98 0.10
CA ASN A 111 3.24 1.11 1.04
C ASN A 111 3.76 -0.25 1.56
N GLY A 112 3.51 -1.33 0.82
CA GLY A 112 3.80 -2.70 1.23
C GLY A 112 5.27 -2.96 1.55
N HIS A 113 6.22 -2.30 0.88
CA HIS A 113 7.65 -2.51 1.17
C HIS A 113 8.07 -1.98 2.55
N ASN A 114 7.30 -1.04 3.11
CA ASN A 114 7.54 -0.42 4.41
C ASN A 114 6.49 -0.82 5.46
N PHE A 115 5.58 -1.74 5.13
CA PHE A 115 4.51 -2.18 6.03
C PHE A 115 4.18 -3.66 5.83
N ASP A 116 3.29 -4.01 4.90
CA ASP A 116 2.69 -5.34 4.76
C ASP A 116 3.73 -6.44 4.56
N PHE A 117 4.63 -6.27 3.58
CA PHE A 117 5.53 -7.33 3.18
C PHE A 117 6.54 -7.69 4.29
N PRO A 118 7.22 -6.73 4.96
CA PRO A 118 8.08 -7.05 6.10
C PRO A 118 7.37 -7.72 7.27
N ILE A 119 6.14 -7.28 7.60
CA ILE A 119 5.35 -7.84 8.71
C ILE A 119 4.94 -9.28 8.38
N PHE A 120 4.39 -9.50 7.19
CA PHE A 120 4.02 -10.83 6.71
C PHE A 120 5.24 -11.76 6.64
N LYS A 121 6.37 -11.28 6.09
CA LYS A 121 7.62 -12.03 6.03
C LYS A 121 8.15 -12.39 7.42
N ASN A 122 8.01 -11.53 8.42
CA ASN A 122 8.40 -11.83 9.80
C ASN A 122 7.65 -13.04 10.37
N HIS A 123 6.34 -13.13 10.11
CA HIS A 123 5.53 -14.27 10.55
C HIS A 123 5.97 -15.57 9.87
N LEU A 124 6.23 -15.55 8.57
CA LEU A 124 6.74 -16.72 7.84
C LEU A 124 8.10 -17.19 8.37
N VAL A 125 9.04 -16.26 8.58
CA VAL A 125 10.38 -16.58 9.11
C VAL A 125 10.29 -17.19 10.51
N LYS A 126 9.41 -16.67 11.38
CA LYS A 126 9.19 -17.22 12.73
C LYS A 126 8.65 -18.65 12.73
N LEU A 127 7.87 -19.00 11.72
CA LEU A 127 7.34 -20.35 11.54
C LEU A 127 8.32 -21.28 10.79
N GLY A 128 9.46 -20.78 10.32
CA GLY A 128 10.44 -21.58 9.57
C GLY A 128 9.99 -21.97 8.16
N ILE A 129 9.09 -21.19 7.56
CA ILE A 129 8.45 -21.49 6.27
C ILE A 129 8.72 -20.41 5.24
N SER A 130 8.52 -20.76 3.97
CA SER A 130 8.67 -19.85 2.83
C SER A 130 7.53 -20.06 1.83
N LEU A 131 7.14 -18.98 1.15
CA LEU A 131 6.27 -19.05 -0.03
C LEU A 131 7.09 -19.43 -1.25
N ALA A 132 6.42 -19.72 -2.36
CA ALA A 132 7.07 -20.10 -3.62
C ALA A 132 8.14 -19.07 -4.04
N ASP A 133 9.29 -19.58 -4.51
CA ASP A 133 10.45 -18.75 -4.86
C ASP A 133 10.21 -17.79 -6.04
N ASP A 134 9.21 -18.11 -6.87
CA ASP A 134 8.77 -17.31 -8.02
C ASP A 134 7.70 -16.26 -7.67
N LEU A 135 7.28 -16.16 -6.40
CA LEU A 135 6.34 -15.15 -5.96
C LEU A 135 7.01 -13.76 -5.97
N THR A 136 6.37 -12.81 -6.66
CA THR A 136 6.84 -11.43 -6.72
C THR A 136 5.98 -10.51 -5.88
N CYS A 137 6.46 -9.30 -5.59
CA CYS A 137 5.69 -8.25 -4.95
C CYS A 137 6.04 -6.87 -5.52
N ALA A 138 5.06 -5.97 -5.52
CA ALA A 138 5.22 -4.57 -5.90
C ALA A 138 4.40 -3.67 -4.98
N ASP A 139 4.90 -2.46 -4.77
CA ASP A 139 4.26 -1.46 -3.91
C ASP A 139 3.51 -0.44 -4.78
N CYS A 140 2.18 -0.51 -4.74
CA CYS A 140 1.32 0.30 -5.62
C CYS A 140 1.32 1.79 -5.27
N LEU A 141 1.84 2.19 -4.10
CA LEU A 141 2.04 3.60 -3.79
C LEU A 141 2.95 4.27 -4.84
N HIS A 142 4.03 3.59 -5.24
CA HIS A 142 4.96 4.10 -6.23
C HIS A 142 4.34 4.09 -7.64
N ALA A 143 3.59 3.03 -7.97
CA ALA A 143 2.87 2.93 -9.24
C ALA A 143 1.89 4.09 -9.41
N PHE A 144 1.03 4.30 -8.40
CA PHE A 144 0.04 5.37 -8.42
C PHE A 144 0.71 6.74 -8.49
N TYR A 145 1.79 6.96 -7.74
CA TYR A 145 2.53 8.21 -7.84
C TYR A 145 3.06 8.48 -9.24
N ASP A 146 3.85 7.57 -9.80
CA ASP A 146 4.52 7.81 -11.08
C ASP A 146 3.52 8.04 -12.20
N ILE A 147 2.51 7.16 -12.28
CA ILE A 147 1.52 7.21 -13.35
C ILE A 147 0.70 8.50 -13.25
N MET A 148 0.28 8.88 -12.05
CA MET A 148 -0.54 10.08 -11.86
C MET A 148 0.24 11.37 -12.06
N GLU A 149 1.50 11.45 -11.66
CA GLU A 149 2.34 12.62 -11.94
C GLU A 149 2.66 12.72 -13.45
N GLU A 150 2.94 11.61 -14.13
CA GLU A 150 3.14 11.59 -15.58
C GLU A 150 1.89 12.08 -16.33
N MET A 151 0.70 11.64 -15.91
CA MET A 151 -0.57 12.12 -16.49
C MET A 151 -0.77 13.63 -16.36
N LYS A 152 -0.28 14.25 -15.27
CA LYS A 152 -0.34 15.72 -15.10
C LYS A 152 0.58 16.43 -16.07
N GLU A 153 1.80 15.93 -16.25
CA GLU A 153 2.77 16.53 -17.18
C GLU A 153 2.27 16.52 -18.63
N VAL A 154 1.58 15.44 -19.04
CA VAL A 154 0.95 15.36 -20.36
C VAL A 154 -0.17 16.39 -20.51
N ASN A 155 -0.96 16.63 -19.48
CA ASN A 155 -2.05 17.61 -19.50
C ASN A 155 -1.57 19.08 -19.49
N ILE A 156 -0.34 19.36 -19.07
CA ILE A 156 0.24 20.71 -19.00
C ILE A 156 0.92 21.11 -20.31
N LYS A 157 1.37 20.16 -21.14
CA LYS A 157 1.98 20.48 -22.45
C LYS A 157 0.91 21.02 -23.41
N PRO A 158 1.10 22.21 -24.02
CA PRO A 158 0.14 22.74 -25.00
C PRO A 158 -0.03 21.74 -26.14
N LYS A 159 -1.29 21.51 -26.56
CA LYS A 159 -1.59 20.85 -27.84
C LYS A 159 -1.11 21.75 -28.98
N THR A 160 0.18 21.69 -29.32
CA THR A 160 0.69 22.14 -30.61
C THR A 160 0.56 20.96 -31.57
N ASP A 161 -0.58 20.88 -32.24
CA ASP A 161 -0.64 20.99 -33.69
C ASP A 161 -2.10 20.88 -34.15
N VAL A 162 -2.36 21.69 -35.18
CA VAL A 162 -3.64 22.15 -35.69
C VAL A 162 -4.29 21.05 -36.52
N ASP A 163 -5.60 20.82 -36.36
CA ASP A 163 -6.47 20.52 -37.50
C ASP A 163 -7.84 21.16 -37.25
N LEU A 164 -8.15 22.11 -38.12
CA LEU A 164 -9.38 22.88 -38.21
C LEU A 164 -10.50 22.00 -38.78
N ILE A 165 -11.61 21.83 -38.05
CA ILE A 165 -12.94 21.68 -38.66
C ILE A 165 -13.96 22.42 -37.78
N ASP A 166 -14.76 23.25 -38.46
CA ASP A 166 -15.69 24.25 -37.96
C ASP A 166 -16.91 23.71 -37.18
N GLU A 167 -17.51 24.66 -36.46
CA GLU A 167 -18.64 24.60 -35.55
C GLU A 167 -19.94 23.99 -36.11
N GLU A 168 -20.74 23.38 -35.22
CA GLU A 168 -22.12 23.86 -35.07
C GLU A 168 -22.68 23.62 -33.65
N ASN A 169 -23.39 24.64 -33.17
CA ASN A 169 -23.91 24.87 -31.83
C ASN A 169 -25.07 23.94 -31.44
N THR A 170 -25.16 23.58 -30.15
CA THR A 170 -26.44 23.64 -29.43
C THR A 170 -26.24 23.69 -27.91
N VAL A 171 -26.60 24.85 -27.34
CA VAL A 171 -26.72 25.13 -25.91
C VAL A 171 -28.03 24.53 -25.42
N ASN A 172 -28.01 23.73 -24.35
CA ASN A 172 -29.20 23.52 -23.53
C ASN A 172 -28.83 23.49 -22.04
N SER A 173 -29.22 24.59 -21.40
CA SER A 173 -29.14 24.89 -19.99
C SER A 173 -30.09 24.00 -19.19
N ILE A 174 -29.60 23.27 -18.20
CA ILE A 174 -30.44 22.66 -17.16
C ILE A 174 -30.07 23.30 -15.82
N LYS A 175 -31.06 23.99 -15.24
CA LYS A 175 -31.01 24.66 -13.93
C LYS A 175 -30.94 23.62 -12.80
N LEU A 176 -30.10 23.87 -11.80
CA LEU A 176 -30.24 23.31 -10.45
C LEU A 176 -31.23 24.19 -9.65
N PRO A 177 -32.07 23.61 -8.77
CA PRO A 177 -32.71 24.37 -7.71
C PRO A 177 -31.79 24.44 -6.47
N GLU A 178 -31.67 25.66 -5.93
CA GLU A 178 -31.24 25.95 -4.56
C GLU A 178 -32.30 25.45 -3.56
N ILE A 179 -31.87 25.10 -2.34
CA ILE A 179 -32.47 25.56 -1.07
C ILE A 179 -31.53 25.25 0.11
N ASP A 180 -31.16 26.35 0.74
CA ASP A 180 -31.00 26.71 2.16
C ASP A 180 -29.88 26.14 3.06
N GLU A 181 -29.02 27.10 3.40
CA GLU A 181 -28.09 27.21 4.52
C GLU A 181 -28.76 26.89 5.87
N ILE A 182 -28.04 26.10 6.70
CA ILE A 182 -28.03 26.37 8.15
C ILE A 182 -26.57 26.54 8.57
N ASP A 183 -26.34 27.75 9.03
CA ASP A 183 -25.13 28.30 9.60
C ASP A 183 -24.90 27.78 11.02
N PHE A 184 -23.68 27.37 11.33
CA PHE A 184 -23.18 27.39 12.70
C PHE A 184 -21.69 27.72 12.71
N TYR A 185 -21.40 29.02 12.61
CA TYR A 185 -20.14 29.58 13.11
C TYR A 185 -19.99 29.26 14.61
N SER A 186 -18.82 28.75 14.97
CA SER A 186 -17.93 29.55 15.82
C SER A 186 -16.49 29.04 15.72
N ASP A 187 -15.68 29.78 14.96
CA ASP A 187 -14.27 29.93 15.27
C ASP A 187 -14.13 30.46 16.71
N ASN A 188 -13.14 29.95 17.44
CA ASN A 188 -12.18 30.84 18.09
C ASN A 188 -11.00 30.08 18.73
N THR A 189 -9.83 30.36 18.16
CA THR A 189 -8.68 30.96 18.86
C THR A 189 -7.62 30.02 19.44
N LEU A 190 -6.54 29.92 18.66
CA LEU A 190 -5.14 29.99 19.08
C LEU A 190 -4.93 30.64 20.46
N ILE A 191 -4.15 30.02 21.35
CA ILE A 191 -3.06 30.62 22.17
C ILE A 191 -2.78 29.66 23.36
N ALA A 192 -1.64 28.98 23.31
CA ALA A 192 -0.77 28.76 24.47
C ALA A 192 0.59 28.26 23.97
N LYS A 193 1.56 29.18 23.90
CA LYS A 193 2.98 28.88 23.70
C LYS A 193 3.67 28.76 25.06
N ALA A 194 4.67 27.88 25.08
CA ALA A 194 5.79 27.74 26.03
C ALA A 194 5.40 27.15 27.41
N VAL A 195 6.19 26.28 28.04
CA VAL A 195 7.62 26.44 28.38
C VAL A 195 8.25 25.06 28.71
N ASN A 196 9.54 24.93 28.33
CA ASN A 196 10.63 24.13 28.93
C ASN A 196 10.66 22.59 28.79
N GLU A 197 11.76 22.06 28.22
CA GLU A 197 12.74 21.28 28.99
C GLU A 197 14.05 21.04 28.21
N ASN A 198 15.16 21.52 28.81
CA ASN A 198 16.53 21.44 28.33
C ASN A 198 17.05 19.99 28.32
N THR A 199 17.59 19.52 27.19
CA THR A 199 18.37 18.27 27.13
C THR A 199 19.76 18.52 26.52
N PRO A 200 20.87 18.09 27.16
CA PRO A 200 22.22 18.48 26.77
C PRO A 200 22.78 17.70 25.58
N LYS A 201 23.72 18.33 24.86
CA LYS A 201 24.43 17.78 23.69
C LYS A 201 25.31 16.60 24.10
N ARG A 202 25.10 15.43 23.48
CA ARG A 202 25.94 14.25 23.68
C ARG A 202 27.19 14.30 22.79
N THR A 203 28.34 14.18 23.41
CA THR A 203 29.69 14.13 22.83
C THR A 203 29.90 12.84 22.04
N VAL A 204 30.54 12.98 20.87
CA VAL A 204 30.95 11.87 20.00
C VAL A 204 32.22 11.26 20.58
N ILE A 205 32.14 10.00 21.02
CA ILE A 205 33.32 9.18 21.33
C ILE A 205 33.49 8.21 20.16
N GLY A 206 34.57 8.40 19.40
CA GLY A 206 34.99 7.47 18.36
C GLY A 206 35.60 6.22 18.99
N CYS A 207 35.15 5.05 18.54
CA CYS A 207 35.86 3.81 18.77
C CYS A 207 35.92 3.08 17.42
N GLY A 208 37.10 3.14 16.80
CA GLY A 208 37.40 2.38 15.60
C GLY A 208 37.66 0.93 15.97
N ASN A 209 37.05 0.00 15.24
CA ASN A 209 37.54 -1.36 15.11
C ASN A 209 37.23 -1.85 13.69
N LYS A 210 38.29 -2.29 13.00
CA LYS A 210 38.29 -2.81 11.64
C LYS A 210 37.68 -4.21 11.64
N THR A 211 36.73 -4.48 10.75
CA THR A 211 36.20 -5.84 10.49
C THR A 211 36.70 -6.39 9.15
N PRO A 212 36.97 -7.71 9.03
CA PRO A 212 37.64 -8.29 7.87
C PRO A 212 36.72 -8.43 6.64
N GLN A 213 37.26 -8.16 5.46
CA GLN A 213 36.60 -8.31 4.16
C GLN A 213 36.38 -9.79 3.83
N LYS A 214 35.17 -10.14 3.38
CA LYS A 214 34.85 -11.42 2.72
C LYS A 214 34.66 -11.21 1.21
N PRO A 215 34.95 -12.24 0.40
CA PRO A 215 35.29 -12.08 -1.01
C PRO A 215 34.07 -11.90 -1.92
N HIS A 216 34.32 -11.22 -3.03
CA HIS A 216 33.41 -10.95 -4.14
C HIS A 216 32.72 -12.23 -4.66
N SER A 217 31.40 -12.31 -4.48
CA SER A 217 30.54 -13.08 -5.39
C SER A 217 29.83 -12.12 -6.33
N SER A 218 29.74 -12.53 -7.60
CA SER A 218 29.19 -11.79 -8.73
C SER A 218 27.86 -11.11 -8.42
N LEU A 219 27.77 -9.82 -8.78
CA LEU A 219 26.60 -8.95 -8.59
C LEU A 219 25.33 -9.57 -9.20
N ALA A 220 24.53 -10.23 -8.38
CA ALA A 220 23.08 -10.13 -8.53
C ALA A 220 22.76 -8.66 -8.26
N ILE A 221 22.33 -7.93 -9.29
CA ILE A 221 21.84 -6.56 -9.14
C ILE A 221 20.56 -6.69 -8.32
N SER A 222 20.68 -6.63 -6.99
CA SER A 222 19.53 -6.37 -6.14
C SER A 222 18.99 -5.02 -6.61
N LYS A 223 17.85 -5.00 -7.31
CA LYS A 223 17.18 -3.73 -7.64
C LYS A 223 16.99 -3.03 -6.28
N ALA A 224 17.81 -2.01 -6.02
CA ALA A 224 17.78 -1.32 -4.75
C ALA A 224 16.35 -0.83 -4.53
N ARG A 225 15.73 -1.25 -3.42
CA ARG A 225 14.34 -0.91 -3.11
C ARG A 225 14.13 0.59 -3.24
N ARG A 226 13.10 0.95 -4.01
CA ARG A 226 12.84 2.34 -4.36
C ARG A 226 12.43 3.11 -3.11
N ARG A 227 13.16 4.17 -2.77
CA ARG A 227 12.74 5.12 -1.72
C ARG A 227 11.45 5.81 -2.15
N PHE A 228 10.73 6.45 -1.23
CA PHE A 228 9.58 7.29 -1.59
C PHE A 228 9.90 8.15 -2.83
N PRO A 229 9.00 8.24 -3.82
CA PRO A 229 9.32 8.87 -5.10
C PRO A 229 9.87 10.29 -4.94
N TRP A 230 9.34 11.03 -3.97
CA TRP A 230 9.76 12.39 -3.63
C TRP A 230 10.87 12.50 -2.57
N SER A 231 11.53 11.40 -2.20
CA SER A 231 12.62 11.41 -1.20
C SER A 231 13.86 12.20 -1.63
N LYS A 232 14.03 12.43 -2.94
CA LYS A 232 15.14 13.22 -3.52
C LYS A 232 14.65 14.46 -4.28
N GLY A 233 13.35 14.78 -4.21
CA GLY A 233 12.73 15.84 -5.01
C GLY A 233 11.77 16.70 -4.19
N LYS A 234 10.99 17.54 -4.88
CA LYS A 234 9.91 18.28 -4.22
C LYS A 234 8.79 17.31 -3.86
N LYS A 235 8.36 17.35 -2.60
CA LYS A 235 7.18 16.62 -2.14
C LYS A 235 5.98 17.02 -3.00
N PRO A 236 5.15 16.08 -3.48
CA PRO A 236 3.93 16.42 -4.19
C PRO A 236 3.04 17.30 -3.29
N ALA A 237 2.33 18.25 -3.91
CA ALA A 237 1.32 19.04 -3.21
C ALA A 237 0.17 18.14 -2.72
N GLU A 238 -0.17 17.14 -3.52
CA GLU A 238 -1.22 16.17 -3.22
C GLU A 238 -0.72 15.03 -2.34
N LYS A 239 -1.63 14.47 -1.54
CA LYS A 239 -1.37 13.31 -0.70
C LYS A 239 -1.57 12.02 -1.49
N TYR A 240 -0.77 11.01 -1.15
CA TYR A 240 -0.81 9.68 -1.77
C TYR A 240 -1.20 8.59 -0.76
N LYS A 241 -2.04 8.92 0.23
CA LYS A 241 -2.73 7.85 0.98
C LYS A 241 -3.76 7.19 0.06
N LEU A 242 -4.09 5.93 0.31
CA LEU A 242 -4.98 5.17 -0.56
C LEU A 242 -6.32 5.89 -0.79
N LYS A 243 -6.96 6.38 0.28
CA LYS A 243 -8.20 7.16 0.18
C LYS A 243 -8.10 8.42 -0.69
N ASP A 244 -6.95 9.12 -0.64
CA ASP A 244 -6.73 10.35 -1.40
C ASP A 244 -6.52 10.04 -2.89
N ILE A 245 -5.90 8.89 -3.19
CA ILE A 245 -5.73 8.38 -4.57
C ILE A 245 -7.08 7.92 -5.12
N TYR A 246 -7.81 7.12 -4.33
CA TYR A 246 -9.13 6.59 -4.66
C TYR A 246 -10.12 7.73 -4.98
N TYR A 247 -10.17 8.76 -4.13
CA TYR A 247 -11.00 9.94 -4.37
C TYR A 247 -10.59 10.67 -5.65
N ARG A 248 -9.29 10.93 -5.88
CA ARG A 248 -8.83 11.63 -7.10
C ARG A 248 -9.12 10.86 -8.38
N LEU A 249 -8.95 9.54 -8.38
CA LEU A 249 -9.14 8.72 -9.58
C LEU A 249 -10.61 8.46 -9.89
N LEU A 250 -11.44 8.29 -8.86
CA LEU A 250 -12.79 7.74 -9.02
C LEU A 250 -13.91 8.66 -8.55
N ASN A 251 -13.58 9.78 -7.89
CA ASN A 251 -14.52 10.70 -7.26
C ASN A 251 -15.50 9.98 -6.33
N ARG A 252 -14.96 9.09 -5.48
CA ARG A 252 -15.71 8.29 -4.49
C ARG A 252 -15.06 8.41 -3.12
N GLU A 253 -15.88 8.40 -2.09
CA GLU A 253 -15.40 8.34 -0.71
C GLU A 253 -14.91 6.94 -0.35
N ALA A 254 -13.87 6.89 0.48
CA ALA A 254 -13.35 5.66 1.06
C ALA A 254 -14.25 5.24 2.24
N VAL A 255 -15.32 4.51 1.92
CA VAL A 255 -16.24 3.92 2.90
C VAL A 255 -15.56 2.74 3.58
N ASP A 256 -15.69 2.64 4.91
CA ASP A 256 -15.13 1.55 5.71
C ASP A 256 -13.64 1.31 5.43
N ALA A 257 -12.88 2.40 5.29
CA ALA A 257 -11.43 2.36 5.22
C ALA A 257 -10.87 1.77 6.52
N HIS A 258 -9.74 1.06 6.42
CA HIS A 258 -9.15 0.29 7.53
C HIS A 258 -9.92 -0.99 7.89
N HIS A 259 -10.63 -1.54 6.90
CA HIS A 259 -10.98 -2.95 6.84
C HIS A 259 -10.13 -3.56 5.72
N ALA A 260 -9.38 -4.63 6.01
CA ALA A 260 -8.34 -5.11 5.08
C ALA A 260 -8.89 -5.46 3.69
N GLU A 261 -10.10 -6.04 3.62
CA GLU A 261 -10.73 -6.36 2.33
C GLU A 261 -11.11 -5.11 1.54
N ASN A 262 -11.62 -4.07 2.21
CA ASN A 262 -12.04 -2.84 1.54
C ASN A 262 -10.82 -2.07 1.02
N ASP A 263 -9.73 -2.04 1.78
CA ASP A 263 -8.48 -1.42 1.35
C ASP A 263 -7.87 -2.17 0.14
N CYS A 264 -7.93 -3.50 0.13
CA CYS A 264 -7.60 -4.30 -1.07
C CYS A 264 -8.48 -3.93 -2.28
N LEU A 265 -9.80 -3.81 -2.08
CA LEU A 265 -10.74 -3.47 -3.15
C LEU A 265 -10.54 -2.05 -3.68
N MET A 266 -10.23 -1.08 -2.82
CA MET A 266 -9.90 0.29 -3.22
C MET A 266 -8.64 0.30 -4.07
N ALA A 267 -7.57 -0.38 -3.63
CA ALA A 267 -6.33 -0.48 -4.40
C ALA A 267 -6.55 -1.17 -5.76
N LEU A 268 -7.36 -2.23 -5.80
CA LEU A 268 -7.76 -2.91 -7.02
C LEU A 268 -8.54 -1.98 -7.97
N GLN A 269 -9.50 -1.21 -7.47
CA GLN A 269 -10.27 -0.29 -8.30
C GLN A 269 -9.39 0.85 -8.86
N CYS A 270 -8.44 1.35 -8.07
CA CYS A 270 -7.41 2.29 -8.54
C CYS A 270 -6.56 1.67 -9.66
N ALA A 271 -6.12 0.42 -9.50
CA ALA A 271 -5.38 -0.30 -10.53
C ALA A 271 -6.20 -0.47 -11.83
N VAL A 272 -7.49 -0.82 -11.74
CA VAL A 272 -8.40 -0.91 -12.89
C VAL A 272 -8.62 0.46 -13.55
N ALA A 273 -8.71 1.54 -12.76
CA ALA A 273 -8.85 2.90 -13.29
C ALA A 273 -7.65 3.30 -14.16
N LEU A 274 -6.45 2.93 -13.70
CA LEU A 274 -5.20 3.18 -14.40
C LEU A 274 -4.97 2.22 -15.57
N GLY A 275 -5.38 0.94 -15.46
CA GLY A 275 -5.38 -0.05 -16.54
C GLY A 275 -3.98 -0.42 -17.03
N GLU A 276 -3.75 -0.31 -18.34
CA GLU A 276 -2.49 -0.69 -19.00
C GLU A 276 -1.23 -0.02 -18.39
N PRO A 277 -1.20 1.30 -18.10
CA PRO A 277 -0.14 1.93 -17.33
C PRO A 277 0.24 1.21 -16.03
N PHE A 278 -0.76 0.75 -15.27
CA PHE A 278 -0.52 0.08 -13.99
C PHE A 278 0.14 -1.29 -14.19
N VAL A 279 -0.39 -2.12 -15.10
CA VAL A 279 0.15 -3.47 -15.30
C VAL A 279 1.58 -3.43 -15.86
N ARG A 280 1.88 -2.48 -16.76
CA ARG A 280 3.24 -2.27 -17.29
C ARG A 280 4.19 -1.82 -16.19
N TRP A 281 3.75 -0.85 -15.37
CA TRP A 281 4.56 -0.37 -14.27
C TRP A 281 4.94 -1.53 -13.33
N VAL A 282 3.99 -2.40 -13.00
CA VAL A 282 4.26 -3.57 -12.14
C VAL A 282 5.22 -4.54 -12.81
N ASP A 283 5.05 -4.85 -14.09
CA ASP A 283 5.96 -5.74 -14.85
C ASP A 283 7.42 -5.23 -14.78
N ASP A 284 7.63 -3.92 -14.82
CA ASP A 284 8.96 -3.30 -14.82
C ASP A 284 9.57 -3.17 -13.41
N ASN A 285 8.73 -2.99 -12.39
CA ASN A 285 9.14 -2.55 -11.05
C ASN A 285 8.97 -3.60 -9.95
N HIS A 286 8.36 -4.76 -10.20
CA HIS A 286 8.24 -5.81 -9.19
C HIS A 286 9.63 -6.37 -8.78
N CYS A 287 9.69 -6.92 -7.57
CA CYS A 287 10.84 -7.68 -7.07
C CYS A 287 10.39 -9.05 -6.56
N LEU A 288 11.33 -9.94 -6.22
CA LEU A 288 10.96 -11.22 -5.61
C LEU A 288 10.49 -10.98 -4.16
N PHE A 289 9.46 -11.69 -3.72
CA PHE A 289 9.03 -11.66 -2.32
C PHE A 289 10.09 -12.32 -1.39
N SER A 290 10.91 -13.21 -1.94
CA SER A 290 12.06 -13.78 -1.23
C SER A 290 13.08 -12.72 -0.81
N GLU A 291 13.23 -11.64 -1.58
CA GLU A 291 14.14 -10.51 -1.32
C GLU A 291 13.60 -9.52 -0.28
N VAL A 292 12.35 -9.68 0.16
CA VAL A 292 11.78 -8.88 1.25
C VAL A 292 12.49 -9.20 2.55
N LYS A 293 13.08 -8.17 3.19
CA LYS A 293 13.61 -8.31 4.54
C LYS A 293 12.45 -8.42 5.54
N PRO A 294 12.46 -9.42 6.44
CA PRO A 294 11.47 -9.50 7.49
C PRO A 294 11.59 -8.28 8.42
N MET A 295 10.46 -7.85 8.98
CA MET A 295 10.46 -6.92 10.09
C MET A 295 11.28 -7.50 11.25
N THR A 296 12.22 -6.73 11.79
CA THR A 296 13.05 -7.14 12.94
C THR A 296 13.05 -6.05 14.00
N PRO A 297 12.97 -6.41 15.30
CA PRO A 297 13.03 -5.44 16.39
C PRO A 297 14.18 -4.44 16.24
N GLY A 298 13.89 -3.14 16.38
CA GLY A 298 14.89 -2.06 16.31
C GLY A 298 15.50 -1.78 14.94
N THR A 299 15.06 -2.44 13.85
CA THR A 299 15.60 -2.23 12.49
C THR A 299 14.63 -1.46 11.61
N PRO A 300 14.99 -0.30 11.02
CA PRO A 300 14.08 0.44 10.16
C PRO A 300 13.47 -0.44 9.05
N LEU A 301 12.15 -0.37 8.88
CA LEU A 301 11.49 -1.00 7.74
C LEU A 301 11.90 -0.31 6.43
N GLY A 302 11.84 -1.05 5.32
CA GLY A 302 12.25 -0.54 4.02
C GLY A 302 13.76 -0.38 3.84
N SER A 303 14.58 -0.85 4.80
CA SER A 303 16.04 -0.84 4.71
C SER A 303 16.62 -1.94 3.84
#